data_AF-B6WUQ9-F1
#
_entry.id   AF-B6WUQ9-F1
#
_cell.length_a   1.000
_cell.length_b   1.000
_cell.length_c   1.000
_cell.angle_alpha   90.00
_cell.angle_beta   90.00
_cell.angle_gamma   90.00
#
_symmetry.space_group_name_H-M   'P 1'
#
loop_
_entity.id
_entity.type
_entity.pdbx_description
1 polymer ?
#
loop_
_entity_poly.entity_id
_entity_poly.type
_entity_poly.pdbx_seq_one_letter_code
_entity_poly.pdbx_strand_id
1 'polypeptide(L)'
;MSNKHLLYLTDRQGNLEGVQLSAALWSHCEAAVVKALKAMEPPLEHLNDEPVADFERLLQFWDFRYPYSPEVTCPHCGAHTADWRNDPAHPFHLTTANLGGLLVFRCKSCQSTVRQKHFRDHMAVECTPYNPD
;
A
#
# COMPACT_ATOMS: atom_id res chain seq x y z
N MET A 1 32.59 -33.32 1.56
CA MET A 1 32.34 -32.85 2.94
C MET A 1 30.98 -32.20 2.96
N SER A 2 29.99 -32.80 3.61
CA SER A 2 28.65 -32.20 3.73
C SER A 2 28.76 -30.94 4.60
N ASN A 3 28.48 -29.78 4.01
CA ASN A 3 28.54 -28.51 4.72
C ASN A 3 27.35 -28.44 5.68
N LYS A 4 27.61 -28.64 6.98
CA LYS A 4 26.56 -28.70 8.02
C LYS A 4 25.76 -27.40 8.19
N HIS A 5 26.17 -26.32 7.52
CA HIS A 5 25.57 -25.00 7.65
C HIS A 5 24.62 -24.64 6.50
N LEU A 6 24.59 -25.44 5.42
CA LEU A 6 23.79 -25.20 4.23
C LEU A 6 23.21 -26.51 3.70
N LEU A 7 21.88 -26.60 3.71
CA LEU A 7 21.14 -27.72 3.15
C LEU A 7 20.27 -27.23 2.00
N TYR A 8 20.37 -27.89 0.85
CA TYR A 8 19.48 -27.65 -0.29
C TYR A 8 18.25 -28.54 -0.17
N LEU A 9 17.07 -27.94 -0.28
CA LEU A 9 15.78 -28.63 -0.26
C LEU A 9 15.28 -28.76 -1.70
N THR A 10 15.11 -30.00 -2.14
CA THR A 10 14.64 -30.30 -3.49
C THR A 10 13.29 -30.98 -3.48
N ASP A 11 12.50 -30.73 -4.52
CA ASP A 11 11.26 -31.46 -4.76
C ASP A 11 11.52 -32.93 -5.15
N ARG A 12 10.44 -33.67 -5.43
CA ARG A 12 10.53 -35.07 -5.87
C ARG A 12 11.17 -35.26 -7.25
N GLN A 13 11.20 -34.22 -8.08
CA GLN A 13 11.85 -34.23 -9.40
C GLN A 13 13.32 -33.79 -9.34
N GLY A 14 13.80 -33.33 -8.18
CA GLY A 14 15.17 -32.85 -7.98
C GLY A 14 15.34 -31.35 -8.25
N ASN A 15 14.26 -30.59 -8.45
CA ASN A 15 14.36 -29.13 -8.58
C ASN A 15 14.60 -28.50 -7.20
N LEU A 16 15.41 -27.46 -7.16
CA LEU A 16 15.70 -26.72 -5.94
C LEU A 16 14.50 -25.84 -5.55
N GLU A 17 13.84 -26.15 -4.44
CA GLU A 17 12.74 -25.34 -3.90
C GLU A 17 13.21 -24.34 -2.84
N GLY A 18 14.29 -24.66 -2.12
CA GLY A 18 14.77 -23.78 -1.06
C GLY A 18 16.10 -24.18 -0.46
N VAL A 19 16.57 -23.36 0.48
CA VAL A 19 17.77 -23.63 1.27
C VAL A 19 17.48 -23.45 2.74
N GLN A 20 17.99 -24.37 3.56
CA GLN A 20 18.02 -24.22 5.01
C GLN A 20 19.43 -23.81 5.42
N LEU A 21 19.52 -22.72 6.19
CA LEU A 21 20.76 -22.19 6.73
C LEU A 21 20.81 -22.46 8.24
N SER A 22 21.98 -22.82 8.76
CA SER A 22 22.20 -22.80 10.21
C SER A 22 22.17 -21.36 10.73
N ALA A 23 21.78 -21.16 12.00
CA ALA A 23 21.79 -19.85 12.64
C ALA A 23 23.15 -19.14 12.54
N ALA A 24 24.26 -19.88 12.71
CA ALA A 24 25.61 -19.32 12.58
C ALA A 24 25.86 -18.73 11.19
N LEU A 25 25.42 -19.40 10.12
CA LEU A 25 25.57 -18.89 8.75
C LEU A 25 24.59 -17.73 8.48
N TRP A 26 23.37 -17.81 9.00
CA TRP A 26 22.38 -16.74 8.88
C TRP A 26 22.90 -15.41 9.42
N SER A 27 23.50 -15.40 10.62
CA SER A 27 24.06 -14.18 11.22
C SER A 27 25.11 -13.48 10.36
N HIS A 28 25.75 -14.19 9.43
CA HIS A 28 26.73 -13.60 8.50
C HIS A 28 26.12 -13.11 7.18
N CYS A 29 24.99 -13.67 6.75
CA CYS A 29 24.40 -13.35 5.44
C CYS A 29 23.04 -12.65 5.49
N GLU A 30 22.43 -12.51 6.67
CA GLU A 30 21.12 -11.89 6.88
C GLU A 30 20.99 -10.55 6.15
N ALA A 31 21.94 -9.63 6.35
CA ALA A 31 21.90 -8.31 5.72
C ALA A 31 21.87 -8.38 4.19
N ALA A 32 22.62 -9.31 3.59
CA ALA A 32 22.64 -9.49 2.14
C ALA A 32 21.34 -10.13 1.63
N VAL A 33 20.80 -11.11 2.36
CA VAL A 33 19.51 -11.75 2.02
C VAL A 33 18.37 -10.75 2.15
N VAL A 34 18.30 -9.97 3.24
CA VAL A 34 17.29 -8.91 3.43
C VAL A 34 17.38 -7.86 2.33
N LYS A 35 18.60 -7.46 1.92
CA LYS A 35 18.78 -6.54 0.79
C LYS A 35 18.27 -7.14 -0.53
N ALA A 36 18.56 -8.41 -0.79
CA ALA A 36 18.09 -9.11 -1.98
C ALA A 36 16.56 -9.25 -1.96
N LEU A 37 15.96 -9.57 -0.81
CA LEU A 37 14.50 -9.65 -0.63
C LEU A 37 13.84 -8.31 -0.99
N LYS A 38 14.37 -7.18 -0.52
CA LYS A 38 13.88 -5.84 -0.92
C LYS A 38 14.00 -5.55 -2.41
N ALA A 39 14.99 -6.11 -3.09
CA ALA A 39 15.16 -5.95 -4.53
C ALA A 39 14.25 -6.91 -5.34
N MET A 40 13.80 -7.99 -4.70
CA MET A 40 12.87 -8.97 -5.27
C MET A 40 11.41 -8.69 -4.92
N GLU A 41 11.15 -7.81 -3.95
CA GLU A 41 9.81 -7.25 -3.77
C GLU A 41 9.36 -6.73 -5.14
N PRO A 42 8.19 -7.19 -5.65
CA PRO A 42 7.66 -6.63 -6.87
C PRO A 42 7.62 -5.11 -6.67
N PRO A 43 8.00 -4.31 -7.69
CA PRO A 43 7.74 -2.88 -7.62
C PRO A 43 6.30 -2.74 -7.17
N LEU A 44 6.04 -1.94 -6.12
CA LEU A 44 4.69 -1.47 -5.81
C LEU A 44 4.04 -1.20 -7.17
N GLU A 45 3.02 -1.99 -7.53
CA GLU A 45 2.31 -1.86 -8.81
C GLU A 45 2.24 -0.37 -9.09
N HIS A 46 2.79 0.09 -10.22
CA HIS A 46 2.87 1.51 -10.55
C HIS A 46 1.57 2.15 -10.09
N LEU A 47 1.62 2.82 -8.95
CA LEU A 47 0.48 3.54 -8.46
C LEU A 47 0.35 4.60 -9.54
N ASN A 48 -0.64 4.41 -10.43
CA ASN A 48 -0.89 5.36 -11.52
C ASN A 48 -0.81 6.76 -10.91
N ASP A 49 -0.23 7.70 -11.67
CA ASP A 49 -0.14 9.09 -11.24
C ASP A 49 -1.46 9.50 -10.59
N GLU A 50 -1.39 10.13 -9.42
CA GLU A 50 -2.60 10.52 -8.71
C GLU A 50 -3.47 11.35 -9.64
N PRO A 51 -4.79 11.11 -9.70
CA PRO A 51 -5.71 11.81 -10.59
C PRO A 51 -6.01 13.22 -10.04
N VAL A 52 -4.97 14.02 -9.81
CA VAL A 52 -5.05 15.36 -9.22
C VAL A 52 -5.93 16.27 -10.06
N ALA A 53 -5.85 16.17 -11.39
CA ALA A 53 -6.70 16.96 -12.29
C ALA A 53 -8.19 16.60 -12.17
N ASP A 54 -8.53 15.33 -11.94
CA ASP A 54 -9.93 14.91 -11.70
C ASP A 54 -10.41 15.33 -10.31
N PHE A 55 -9.52 15.29 -9.31
CA PHE A 55 -9.77 15.81 -7.97
C PHE A 55 -10.03 17.33 -7.98
N GLU A 56 -9.21 18.11 -8.68
CA GLU A 56 -9.42 19.55 -8.84
C GLU A 56 -10.76 19.84 -9.52
N ARG A 57 -11.12 19.05 -10.54
CA ARG A 57 -12.45 19.13 -11.18
C ARG A 57 -13.58 18.79 -10.21
N LEU A 58 -13.44 17.78 -9.36
CA LEU A 58 -14.41 17.50 -8.29
C LEU A 58 -14.59 18.71 -7.38
N LEU A 59 -13.48 19.30 -6.88
CA LEU A 59 -13.54 20.48 -6.01
C LEU A 59 -14.19 21.69 -6.70
N GLN A 60 -13.98 21.85 -8.00
CA GLN A 60 -14.52 22.97 -8.76
C GLN A 60 -16.03 22.83 -9.03
N PHE A 61 -16.52 21.61 -9.32
CA PHE A 61 -17.85 21.42 -9.88
C PHE A 61 -18.85 20.71 -8.96
N TRP A 62 -18.39 20.03 -7.92
CA TRP A 62 -19.29 19.33 -7.00
C TRP A 62 -19.99 20.31 -6.04
N ASP A 63 -21.31 20.23 -5.93
CA ASP A 63 -22.13 21.12 -5.09
C ASP A 63 -22.07 20.72 -3.60
N PHE A 64 -20.90 20.92 -2.98
CA PHE A 64 -20.74 20.68 -1.54
C PHE A 64 -21.59 21.67 -0.73
N ARG A 65 -22.47 21.15 0.14
CA ARG A 65 -23.18 21.96 1.15
C ARG A 65 -22.42 22.05 2.48
N TYR A 66 -21.18 21.56 2.51
CA TYR A 66 -20.25 21.57 3.64
C TYR A 66 -18.83 21.88 3.15
N PRO A 67 -17.93 22.39 4.00
CA PRO A 67 -16.55 22.60 3.60
C PRO A 67 -15.84 21.27 3.32
N TYR A 68 -15.13 21.18 2.20
CA TYR A 68 -14.25 20.03 1.93
C TYR A 68 -13.17 19.91 3.01
N SER A 69 -12.92 18.68 3.47
CA SER A 69 -11.82 18.36 4.39
C SER A 69 -10.76 17.54 3.65
N PRO A 70 -9.47 17.94 3.68
CA PRO A 70 -8.36 17.18 3.12
C PRO A 70 -7.87 16.08 4.07
N GLU A 71 -8.58 15.82 5.16
CA GLU A 71 -8.22 14.76 6.10
C GLU A 71 -8.51 13.37 5.52
N VAL A 72 -7.59 12.43 5.73
CA VAL A 72 -7.81 11.01 5.44
C VAL A 72 -7.39 10.19 6.65
N THR A 73 -8.29 9.34 7.11
CA THR A 73 -8.05 8.36 8.17
C THR A 73 -8.37 6.98 7.63
N CYS A 74 -7.50 5.99 7.87
CA CYS A 74 -7.73 4.60 7.53
C CYS A 74 -8.51 3.91 8.67
N PRO A 75 -9.77 3.49 8.47
CA PRO A 75 -10.52 2.80 9.52
C PRO A 75 -9.95 1.44 9.92
N HIS A 76 -9.09 0.84 9.08
CA HIS A 76 -8.50 -0.48 9.35
C HIS A 76 -7.28 -0.43 10.26
N CYS A 77 -6.25 0.37 9.92
CA CYS A 77 -5.01 0.43 10.70
C CYS A 77 -4.84 1.70 11.54
N GLY A 78 -5.75 2.67 11.42
CA GLY A 78 -5.68 3.94 12.16
C GLY A 78 -4.64 4.94 11.63
N ALA A 79 -3.96 4.67 10.50
CA ALA A 79 -3.15 5.68 9.83
C ALA A 79 -3.99 6.92 9.53
N HIS A 80 -3.38 8.11 9.66
CA HIS A 80 -4.09 9.37 9.59
C HIS A 80 -3.19 10.46 8.99
N THR A 81 -3.80 11.39 8.27
CA THR A 81 -3.22 12.66 7.87
C THR A 81 -4.28 13.76 7.89
N ALA A 82 -3.89 14.95 8.33
CA ALA A 82 -4.75 16.12 8.33
C ALA A 82 -4.89 16.76 6.93
N ASP A 83 -3.91 16.54 6.06
CA ASP A 83 -3.91 17.03 4.68
C ASP A 83 -3.14 16.08 3.77
N TRP A 84 -3.86 15.17 3.12
CA TRP A 84 -3.25 14.11 2.31
C TRP A 84 -2.42 14.65 1.13
N ARG A 85 -2.67 15.89 0.68
CA ARG A 85 -1.96 16.47 -0.47
C ARG A 85 -0.60 17.03 -0.13
N ASN A 86 -0.47 17.57 1.08
CA ASN A 86 0.70 18.29 1.53
C ASN A 86 1.48 17.53 2.62
N ASP A 87 1.00 16.35 3.00
CA ASP A 87 1.70 15.50 3.96
C ASP A 87 3.04 15.02 3.38
N PRO A 88 4.19 15.37 3.99
CA PRO A 88 5.50 14.97 3.49
C PRO A 88 5.72 13.45 3.53
N ALA A 89 5.01 12.72 4.40
CA ALA A 89 5.06 11.26 4.44
C ALA A 89 4.14 10.62 3.38
N HIS A 90 3.21 11.39 2.81
CA HIS A 90 2.24 10.96 1.80
C HIS A 90 1.62 9.59 2.12
N PRO A 91 1.00 9.39 3.31
CA PRO A 91 0.59 8.08 3.81
C PRO A 91 -0.58 7.45 3.04
N PHE A 92 -1.28 8.25 2.23
CA PHE A 92 -2.40 7.84 1.39
C PHE A 92 -2.11 8.22 -0.06
N HIS A 93 -2.25 7.27 -0.97
CA HIS A 93 -2.15 7.52 -2.40
C HIS A 93 -3.55 7.61 -3.01
N LEU A 94 -3.88 8.71 -3.68
CA LEU A 94 -5.15 8.86 -4.38
C LEU A 94 -5.14 8.00 -5.66
N THR A 95 -5.98 6.97 -5.71
CA THR A 95 -6.07 6.07 -6.86
C THR A 95 -7.26 6.40 -7.77
N THR A 96 -8.26 7.13 -7.28
CA THR A 96 -9.44 7.51 -8.08
C THR A 96 -10.03 8.81 -7.54
N ALA A 97 -10.34 9.73 -8.45
CA ALA A 97 -11.22 10.86 -8.20
C ALA A 97 -12.20 10.97 -9.37
N ASN A 98 -13.46 11.30 -9.12
CA ASN A 98 -14.41 11.56 -10.19
C ASN A 98 -15.47 12.59 -9.81
N LEU A 99 -16.15 13.14 -10.82
CA LEU A 99 -17.24 14.11 -10.66
C LEU A 99 -18.51 13.53 -10.01
N GLY A 100 -18.54 12.23 -9.66
CA GLY A 100 -19.62 11.59 -8.92
C GLY A 100 -19.47 11.67 -7.41
N GLY A 101 -18.52 12.47 -6.91
CA GLY A 101 -18.26 12.62 -5.48
C GLY A 101 -17.42 11.49 -4.89
N LEU A 102 -16.73 10.68 -5.70
CA LEU A 102 -15.93 9.57 -5.20
C LEU A 102 -14.44 9.93 -5.19
N LEU A 103 -13.82 9.82 -4.01
CA LEU A 103 -12.37 9.74 -3.84
C LEU A 103 -12.00 8.37 -3.28
N VAL A 104 -10.95 7.76 -3.83
CA VAL A 104 -10.43 6.47 -3.37
C VAL A 104 -8.94 6.58 -3.10
N PHE A 105 -8.55 6.13 -1.90
CA PHE A 105 -7.19 6.16 -1.43
C PHE A 105 -6.69 4.75 -1.13
N ARG A 106 -5.43 4.48 -1.46
CA ARG A 106 -4.67 3.33 -0.98
C ARG A 106 -3.89 3.76 0.26
N CYS A 107 -4.14 3.12 1.40
CA CYS A 107 -3.32 3.33 2.59
C CYS A 107 -1.95 2.68 2.41
N LYS A 108 -0.85 3.45 2.47
CA LYS A 108 0.50 2.89 2.29
C LYS A 108 0.94 2.00 3.46
N SER A 109 0.36 2.17 4.64
CA SER A 109 0.71 1.40 5.84
C SER A 109 0.17 -0.03 5.83
N CYS A 110 -1.11 -0.21 5.48
CA CYS A 110 -1.77 -1.52 5.54
C CYS A 110 -2.38 -1.96 4.21
N GLN A 111 -2.16 -1.19 3.15
CA GLN A 111 -2.67 -1.45 1.79
C GLN A 111 -4.20 -1.42 1.65
N SER A 112 -4.95 -1.12 2.72
CA SER A 112 -6.41 -1.04 2.65
C SER A 112 -6.87 0.07 1.70
N THR A 113 -8.00 -0.16 1.05
CA THR A 113 -8.66 0.81 0.18
C THR A 113 -9.68 1.61 0.98
N VAL A 114 -9.45 2.92 1.11
CA VAL A 114 -10.34 3.87 1.78
C VAL A 114 -11.11 4.65 0.73
N ARG A 115 -12.44 4.64 0.79
CA ARG A 115 -13.32 5.37 -0.14
C ARG A 115 -14.01 6.48 0.61
N GLN A 116 -13.82 7.71 0.17
CA GLN A 116 -14.61 8.86 0.61
C GLN A 116 -15.68 9.14 -0.45
N LYS A 117 -16.94 8.92 -0.08
CA LYS A 117 -18.10 9.21 -0.91
C LYS A 117 -18.71 10.51 -0.43
N HIS A 118 -18.49 11.56 -1.19
CA HIS A 118 -19.11 12.86 -1.00
C HIS A 118 -20.53 12.80 -1.56
N PHE A 119 -21.51 12.96 -0.68
CA PHE A 119 -22.87 13.31 -1.04
C PHE A 119 -23.02 14.83 -0.97
N ARG A 120 -24.23 15.34 -1.27
CA ARG A 120 -24.50 16.78 -1.28
C ARG A 120 -24.30 17.42 0.10
N ASP A 121 -24.75 16.74 1.14
CA ASP A 121 -24.90 17.25 2.51
C ASP A 121 -23.93 16.60 3.51
N HIS A 122 -23.37 15.45 3.19
CA HIS A 122 -22.42 14.74 4.05
C HIS A 122 -21.38 13.97 3.23
N MET A 123 -20.40 13.42 3.94
CA MET A 123 -19.42 12.47 3.40
C MET A 123 -19.54 11.15 4.15
N ALA A 124 -19.52 10.04 3.43
CA ALA A 124 -19.41 8.70 3.99
C ALA A 124 -18.02 8.12 3.70
N VAL A 125 -17.48 7.36 4.66
CA VAL A 125 -16.19 6.68 4.53
C VAL A 125 -16.41 5.18 4.58
N GLU A 126 -15.86 4.46 3.60
CA GLU A 126 -15.81 3.00 3.56
C GLU A 126 -14.37 2.53 3.50
N CYS A 127 -14.07 1.37 4.10
CA CYS A 127 -12.75 0.78 4.07
C CYS A 127 -12.84 -0.70 3.69
N THR A 128 -12.03 -1.12 2.74
CA THR A 128 -11.86 -2.52 2.38
C THR A 128 -10.43 -2.94 2.71
N PRO A 129 -10.24 -3.88 3.66
CA PRO A 129 -8.93 -4.41 3.98
C PRO A 129 -8.23 -4.99 2.75
N TYR A 130 -6.90 -4.91 2.72
CA TYR A 130 -6.13 -5.59 1.69
C TYR A 130 -6.17 -7.10 1.93
N ASN A 131 -6.55 -7.86 0.90
CA ASN A 131 -6.49 -9.31 0.91
C ASN A 131 -5.58 -9.74 -0.26
N PRO A 132 -4.39 -10.30 0.00
CA PRO A 132 -3.38 -10.61 -1.02
C PRO A 132 -3.60 -11.95 -1.76
N ASP A 133 -4.84 -12.47 -1.81
CA ASP A 133 -5.16 -13.76 -2.45
C ASP A 133 -4.66 -13.86 -3.91
#